data_AF-A0A0U3KM96-F1
#
_entry.id   AF-A0A0U3KM96-F1
#
_cell.length_a   1.000
_cell.length_b   1.000
_cell.length_c   1.000
_cell.angle_alpha   90.00
_cell.angle_beta   90.00
_cell.angle_gamma   90.00
#
_symmetry.space_group_name_H-M   'P 1'
#
loop_
_entity.id
_entity.type
_entity.pdbx_description
1 polymer ?
#
loop_
_entity_poly.entity_id
_entity_poly.type
_entity_poly.pdbx_seq_one_letter_code
_entity_poly.pdbx_strand_id
1 'polypeptide(L)' 'MEIEALGRAGNVQLARDLGRKFPGLLIQGDTLRILLSDLEEEAPESFALETVRDWIATYEELMAQRGLRLPY' A
#
# COMPACT_ATOMS: atom_id res chain seq x y z
N MET A 1 9.76 7.30 12.49
CA MET A 1 10.18 7.35 11.08
C MET A 1 9.56 8.61 10.50
N GLU A 2 10.36 9.49 9.90
CA GLU A 2 9.89 10.74 9.33
C GLU A 2 9.63 10.53 7.84
N ILE A 3 8.41 10.82 7.40
CA ILE A 3 7.98 10.72 6.01
C ILE A 3 7.66 12.13 5.52
N GLU A 4 8.35 12.58 4.48
CA GLU A 4 8.13 13.87 3.83
C GLU A 4 7.24 13.69 2.59
N ALA A 5 6.22 14.55 2.43
CA ALA A 5 5.46 14.63 1.20
C ALA A 5 6.22 15.48 0.16
N LEU A 6 6.62 14.88 -0.96
CA LEU A 6 7.38 15.58 -2.01
C LEU A 6 6.49 16.21 -3.09
N GLY A 7 5.29 15.67 -3.28
CA GLY A 7 4.36 16.17 -4.28
C GLY A 7 3.18 15.24 -4.52
N ARG A 8 2.18 15.74 -5.26
CA ARG A 8 0.98 14.98 -5.62
C ARG A 8 0.61 15.25 -7.08
N ALA A 9 0.24 14.19 -7.79
CA ALA A 9 -0.35 14.26 -9.13
C ALA A 9 -1.51 13.27 -9.20
N GLY A 10 -2.73 13.77 -9.42
CA GLY A 10 -3.94 12.95 -9.35
C GLY A 10 -4.12 12.28 -7.98
N ASN A 11 -4.31 10.95 -7.99
CA ASN A 11 -4.44 10.10 -6.81
C ASN A 11 -3.09 9.58 -6.28
N VAL A 12 -1.97 9.99 -6.86
CA VAL A 12 -0.64 9.54 -6.47
C VAL A 12 0.06 10.60 -5.63
N GLN A 13 0.53 10.19 -4.45
CA GLN A 13 1.38 11.01 -3.60
C GLN A 13 2.80 10.43 -3.55
N LEU A 14 3.78 11.25 -3.92
CA LEU A 14 5.20 10.93 -3.79
C LEU A 14 5.64 11.27 -2.36
N ALA A 15 6.20 10.29 -1.67
CA ALA A 15 6.65 10.42 -0.29
C ALA A 15 8.11 9.95 -0.16
N ARG A 16 8.88 10.66 0.65
CA ARG A 16 10.26 10.29 0.98
C ARG A 16 10.34 9.85 2.42
N ASP A 17 10.73 8.59 2.61
CA ASP A 17 11.29 8.12 3.87
C ASP A 17 12.78 8.50 3.90
N LEU A 18 13.19 9.26 4.92
CA LEU A 18 14.58 9.69 5.09
C LEU A 18 15.55 8.50 5.27
N GLY A 19 15.05 7.32 5.67
CA GLY A 19 15.83 6.09 5.75
C GLY A 19 16.03 5.37 4.42
N ARG A 20 15.38 5.81 3.33
CA ARG A 20 15.46 5.15 2.02
C ARG A 20 16.17 6.02 0.98
N LYS A 21 16.86 5.36 0.05
CA LYS A 21 17.65 5.99 -1.02
C LYS A 21 16.78 6.78 -2.00
N PHE A 22 15.58 6.28 -2.30
CA PHE A 22 14.69 6.86 -3.29
C PHE A 22 13.30 7.11 -2.69
N PRO A 23 12.58 8.16 -3.13
CA PRO A 23 11.17 8.35 -2.80
C PRO A 23 10.32 7.18 -3.29
N GLY A 24 9.22 6.92 -2.60
CA GLY A 24 8.20 5.94 -2.96
C GLY A 24 6.83 6.58 -3.13
N LEU A 25 5.85 5.76 -3.48
CA LEU A 25 4.45 6.18 -3.54
C LEU A 25 3.75 5.82 -2.23
N LEU A 26 2.91 6.73 -1.75
CA LEU A 26 1.96 6.42 -0.69
C LEU A 26 0.75 5.71 -1.31
N ILE A 27 0.46 4.52 -0.81
CA ILE A 27 -0.69 3.71 -1.24
C ILE A 27 -1.63 3.55 -0.03
N GLN A 28 -2.93 3.79 -0.25
CA GLN A 28 -3.95 3.61 0.79
C GLN A 28 -4.42 2.14 0.84
N GLY A 29 -4.90 1.70 2.01
CA GLY A 29 -5.32 0.31 2.22
C GLY A 29 -6.50 -0.13 1.33
N ASP A 30 -7.46 0.76 1.10
CA ASP A 30 -8.59 0.55 0.17
C ASP A 30 -8.12 0.41 -1.28
N THR A 31 -7.14 1.23 -1.69
CA THR A 31 -6.51 1.12 -3.01
C THR A 31 -5.80 -0.22 -3.18
N LEU A 32 -5.08 -0.71 -2.16
CA LEU A 32 -4.50 -2.05 -2.19
C LEU A 32 -5.57 -3.13 -2.31
N ARG A 33 -6.72 -2.96 -1.63
CA ARG A 33 -7.81 -3.93 -1.68
C ARG A 33 -8.48 -4.01 -3.05
N ILE A 34 -8.64 -2.87 -3.73
CA ILE A 34 -9.13 -2.83 -5.12
C ILE A 34 -8.13 -3.56 -6.03
N LEU A 35 -6.84 -3.23 -5.92
CA LEU A 35 -5.80 -3.89 -6.73
C LEU A 35 -5.75 -5.41 -6.48
N LEU A 36 -5.95 -5.85 -5.23
CA LEU A 36 -6.05 -7.27 -4.92
C LEU A 36 -7.22 -7.91 -5.69
N SER A 37 -8.40 -7.30 -5.66
CA SER A 37 -9.58 -7.81 -6.37
C SER A 37 -9.32 -7.93 -7.87
N ASP A 38 -8.73 -6.90 -8.47
CA ASP A 38 -8.40 -6.88 -9.91
C ASP A 38 -7.40 -8.00 -10.26
N LEU A 39 -6.39 -8.23 -9.40
CA LEU A 39 -5.41 -9.29 -9.60
C LEU A 39 -5.98 -10.69 -9.40
N GLU A 40 -6.93 -10.87 -8.48
CA GLU A 40 -7.63 -12.14 -8.29
C GLU A 40 -8.48 -12.53 -9.50
N GLU A 41 -9.06 -11.55 -10.20
CA GLU A 41 -9.85 -11.77 -11.42
C GLU A 41 -8.97 -11.96 -12.67
N GLU A 42 -8.03 -11.04 -12.90
CA GLU A 42 -7.31 -10.94 -14.17
C GLU A 42 -5.99 -11.72 -14.18
N ALA A 43 -5.39 -11.97 -13.01
CA ALA A 43 -4.06 -12.57 -12.89
C ALA A 43 -3.89 -13.47 -11.64
N PRO A 44 -4.73 -14.51 -11.46
CA PRO A 44 -4.85 -15.30 -10.23
C PRO A 44 -3.61 -16.12 -9.84
N GLU A 45 -2.67 -16.32 -10.76
CA GLU A 45 -1.42 -17.06 -10.52
C GLU A 45 -0.19 -16.14 -10.61
N SER A 46 -0.40 -14.82 -10.61
CA SER A 46 0.70 -13.87 -10.75
C SER A 46 1.48 -13.68 -9.44
N PHE A 47 2.79 -13.51 -9.56
CA PHE A 47 3.64 -13.06 -8.44
C PHE A 47 3.17 -11.73 -7.84
N ALA A 48 2.54 -10.87 -8.65
CA ALA A 48 1.96 -9.62 -8.20
C ALA A 48 0.81 -9.86 -7.20
N LEU A 49 -0.04 -10.86 -7.44
CA LEU A 49 -1.11 -11.22 -6.52
C LEU A 49 -0.57 -11.64 -5.16
N GLU A 50 0.42 -12.54 -5.14
CA GLU A 50 1.06 -12.99 -3.89
C GLU A 50 1.68 -11.80 -3.14
N THR A 51 2.39 -10.93 -3.86
CA THR A 51 3.01 -9.73 -3.28
C THR A 51 1.97 -8.78 -2.67
N VAL A 52 0.84 -8.54 -3.34
CA VAL A 52 -0.20 -7.63 -2.84
C VAL A 52 -0.93 -8.24 -1.64
N ARG A 53 -1.11 -9.57 -1.59
CA ARG A 53 -1.64 -10.27 -0.40
C ARG A 53 -0.74 -10.04 0.82
N ASP A 54 0.57 -10.16 0.65
CA ASP A 54 1.53 -9.92 1.74
C ASP A 54 1.50 -8.46 2.21
N TRP A 55 1.36 -7.51 1.29
CA TRP A 55 1.24 -6.08 1.64
C TRP A 55 -0.03 -5.79 2.42
N ILE A 56 -1.17 -6.39 2.04
CA ILE A 56 -2.43 -6.23 2.77
C ILE A 56 -2.34 -6.85 4.16
N ALA A 57 -1.81 -8.06 4.28
CA ALA A 57 -1.63 -8.71 5.59
C ALA A 57 -0.76 -7.85 6.52
N THR A 58 0.35 -7.31 6.00
CA THR A 58 1.24 -6.41 6.76
C THR A 58 0.53 -5.11 7.15
N TYR A 59 -0.27 -4.54 6.24
CA TYR A 59 -1.05 -3.34 6.51
C TYR A 59 -2.08 -3.57 7.63
N GLU A 60 -2.86 -4.64 7.54
CA GLU A 60 -3.89 -4.99 8.53
C GLU A 60 -3.28 -5.23 9.92
N GLU A 61 -2.14 -5.91 9.98
CA GLU A 61 -1.40 -6.10 11.22
C GLU A 61 -0.97 -4.76 11.82
N LEU A 62 -0.37 -3.87 11.02
CA LEU A 62 0.08 -2.55 11.48
C LEU A 62 -1.07 -1.66 11.94
N MET A 63 -2.25 -1.77 11.32
CA MET A 63 -3.47 -1.08 11.72
C MET A 63 -3.99 -1.61 13.05
N ALA A 64 -4.06 -2.95 13.20
CA ALA A 64 -4.50 -3.60 14.42
C ALA A 64 -3.61 -3.28 15.62
N GLN A 65 -2.28 -3.31 15.44
CA GLN A 65 -1.30 -2.93 16.48
C GLN A 65 -1.49 -1.50 16.99
N ARG A 66 -2.11 -0.61 16.18
CA ARG A 66 -2.36 0.79 16.51
C ARG A 66 -3.82 1.07 16.90
N GLY A 67 -4.66 0.04 16.97
CA GLY A 67 -6.09 0.18 17.25
C GLY A 67 -6.85 0.99 16.20
N LEU A 68 -6.35 1.03 14.96
CA LEU A 68 -6.96 1.74 13.85
C LEU A 68 -7.97 0.84 13.12
N ARG A 69 -9.03 1.44 12.57
CA ARG A 69 -10.04 0.74 11.78
C ARG A 69 -9.57 0.58 10.33
N LEU A 70 -9.83 -0.59 9.75
CA LEU A 70 -9.59 -0.82 8.33
C LEU A 70 -10.52 0.06 7.47
N PRO A 71 -10.06 0.51 6.29
CA PRO A 71 -10.83 1.39 5.42
C PRO A 71 -11.81 0.64 4.49
N TYR A 72 -11.98 -0.67 4.69
CA TYR A 72 -12.84 -1.58 3.94
C TYR A 72 -13.51 -2.59 4.87
#